data_AF-A0A7C5YAJ2-F1
#
_entry.id   AF-A0A7C5YAJ2-F1
#
_cell.length_a   1.000
_cell.length_b   1.000
_cell.length_c   1.000
_cell.angle_alpha   90.00
_cell.angle_beta   90.00
_cell.angle_gamma   90.00
#
_symmetry.space_group_name_H-M   'P 1'
#
loop_
_entity.id
_entity.type
_entity.pdbx_description
1 polymer ?
#
loop_
_entity_poly.entity_id
_entity_poly.type
_entity_poly.pdbx_seq_one_letter_code
_entity_poly.pdbx_strand_id
1 'polypeptide(L)'
;EELRKLVLNGPNVWPGANYVIRPDGKRKRILETNKEEIAKELSVGYIVERHLMDDDPVLFNRQPSLHRMSMMTHKVRVMPFLTFRLNVAVCPPYNADFDGDEMNLHAPQTEEARAEAEMLAVVEKNIRSPRYSAPIIGPIRDEITGLYLLTKDGNKLNRKDAVRLIRSVDTEVEIPKKEEFSSKEVFSIFLPQDFSIEYKGKIGIVKIENGRLIQGELEKNGISSDGGKILDKIEKCYGREFVKDFIYKIGLLGINYLDMKGFSLGITDLDIDPKIKEEIVKIIEKTEVDVNKMIEKFYKGELIPMIGRTTEETLENMIKERIARCLNESMIVLEDGIKESSALDMVKCGARGSLVNLLQIVGLIGQEMVMGERIERGYYKRTFPHFKPNDKSLSSKGFVAHAFKDGLNVFEFYFDNMNSRESLMDKSLKTRHSGYMERRLIGALQDLKVAYDGTVRDAANRIIQFVPCEDGLDPSKISRDGINVREIARRLLNAS
;
A
#
# COMPACT_ATOMS: atom_id res chain seq x y z
N GLU A 1 -3.84 -43.12 14.72
CA GLU A 1 -5.31 -43.05 14.81
C GLU A 1 -5.95 -41.97 13.94
N GLU A 2 -5.45 -40.73 13.98
CA GLU A 2 -5.96 -39.65 13.13
C GLU A 2 -5.91 -39.98 11.62
N LEU A 3 -4.75 -40.41 11.11
CA LEU A 3 -4.62 -40.83 9.69
C LEU A 3 -5.55 -42.00 9.31
N ARG A 4 -5.88 -42.90 10.25
CA ARG A 4 -6.85 -43.98 10.00
C ARG A 4 -8.25 -43.41 9.78
N LYS A 5 -8.65 -42.41 10.57
CA LYS A 5 -9.94 -41.72 10.39
C LYS A 5 -10.02 -41.05 9.01
N LEU A 6 -8.96 -40.39 8.56
CA LEU A 6 -8.90 -39.78 7.23
C LEU A 6 -9.05 -40.81 6.10
N VAL A 7 -8.40 -41.97 6.24
CA VAL A 7 -8.56 -43.08 5.28
C VAL A 7 -9.99 -43.63 5.29
N LEU A 8 -10.63 -43.78 6.46
CA LEU A 8 -12.03 -44.21 6.59
C LEU A 8 -13.04 -43.22 6.04
N ASN A 9 -12.75 -41.91 6.10
CA ASN A 9 -13.56 -40.87 5.47
C ASN A 9 -13.47 -40.95 3.94
N GLY A 10 -12.34 -41.41 3.40
CA GLY A 10 -12.14 -41.62 1.98
C GLY A 10 -11.87 -40.32 1.20
N PRO A 11 -11.93 -40.35 -0.14
CA PRO A 11 -11.55 -39.21 -0.98
C PRO A 11 -12.64 -38.14 -1.12
N ASN A 12 -13.90 -38.45 -0.78
CA ASN A 12 -15.06 -37.59 -1.06
C ASN A 12 -15.52 -36.75 0.14
N VAL A 13 -15.06 -37.07 1.36
CA VAL A 13 -15.45 -36.38 2.60
C VAL A 13 -14.23 -35.69 3.17
N TRP A 14 -14.30 -34.38 3.34
CA TRP A 14 -13.28 -33.60 4.04
C TRP A 14 -13.53 -33.61 5.56
N PRO A 15 -12.51 -33.81 6.40
CA PRO A 15 -11.13 -34.15 6.05
C PRO A 15 -10.96 -35.65 5.72
N GLY A 16 -10.29 -35.95 4.61
CA GLY A 16 -10.14 -37.32 4.07
C GLY A 16 -8.78 -37.58 3.44
N ALA A 17 -8.67 -38.67 2.65
CA ALA A 17 -7.45 -39.06 1.97
C ALA A 17 -7.71 -39.73 0.61
N ASN A 18 -6.76 -39.58 -0.31
CA ASN A 18 -6.88 -40.08 -1.69
C ASN A 18 -6.07 -41.35 -1.95
N TYR A 19 -4.86 -41.45 -1.38
CA TYR A 19 -3.94 -42.55 -1.62
C TYR A 19 -3.20 -42.97 -0.34
N VAL A 20 -2.75 -44.23 -0.33
CA VAL A 20 -1.81 -44.77 0.65
C VAL A 20 -0.64 -45.41 -0.07
N ILE A 21 0.58 -45.11 0.35
CA ILE A 21 1.80 -45.74 -0.14
C ILE A 21 2.29 -46.70 0.94
N ARG A 22 2.50 -47.96 0.56
CA ARG A 22 3.00 -49.01 1.45
C ARG A 22 4.53 -48.93 1.56
N PRO A 23 5.14 -49.60 2.57
CA PRO A 23 6.60 -49.67 2.71
C PRO A 23 7.32 -50.31 1.52
N ASP A 24 6.61 -51.14 0.73
CA ASP A 24 7.10 -51.72 -0.52
C ASP A 24 7.10 -50.73 -1.71
N GLY A 25 6.67 -49.48 -1.49
CA GLY A 25 6.57 -48.43 -2.50
C GLY A 25 5.29 -48.48 -3.34
N LYS A 26 4.40 -49.46 -3.13
CA LYS A 26 3.16 -49.58 -3.91
C LYS A 26 2.12 -48.55 -3.46
N ARG A 27 1.71 -47.70 -4.40
CA ARG A 27 0.64 -46.70 -4.21
C ARG A 27 -0.74 -47.33 -4.45
N LYS A 28 -1.60 -47.33 -3.43
CA LYS A 28 -2.99 -47.83 -3.47
C LYS A 28 -3.96 -46.66 -3.37
N ARG A 29 -4.93 -46.60 -4.28
CA ARG A 29 -6.01 -45.60 -4.25
C ARG A 29 -7.07 -46.00 -3.23
N ILE A 30 -7.51 -45.04 -2.42
CA ILE A 30 -8.59 -45.23 -1.46
C ILE A 30 -9.93 -45.12 -2.19
N LEU A 31 -10.78 -46.13 -2.03
CA LEU A 31 -12.13 -46.23 -2.58
C LEU A 31 -13.10 -46.64 -1.47
N GLU A 32 -14.39 -46.36 -1.64
CA GLU A 32 -15.42 -46.74 -0.66
C GLU A 32 -15.42 -48.25 -0.32
N THR A 33 -15.05 -49.09 -1.29
CA THR A 33 -15.02 -50.55 -1.13
C THR A 33 -13.82 -51.08 -0.36
N ASN A 34 -12.69 -50.34 -0.32
CA ASN A 34 -11.43 -50.84 0.23
C ASN A 34 -10.92 -50.04 1.43
N LYS A 35 -11.55 -48.91 1.76
CA LYS A 35 -11.09 -48.00 2.82
C LYS A 35 -11.01 -48.64 4.20
N GLU A 36 -11.96 -49.52 4.55
CA GLU A 36 -11.96 -50.21 5.85
C GLU A 36 -10.81 -51.21 5.98
N GLU A 37 -10.49 -51.92 4.90
CA GLU A 37 -9.36 -52.86 4.86
C GLU A 37 -8.03 -52.10 4.93
N ILE A 38 -7.87 -51.04 4.13
CA ILE A 38 -6.66 -50.19 4.13
C ILE A 38 -6.44 -49.57 5.51
N ALA A 39 -7.50 -49.10 6.18
CA ALA A 39 -7.40 -48.52 7.51
C ALA A 39 -6.93 -49.53 8.58
N LYS A 40 -7.33 -50.82 8.45
CA LYS A 40 -6.87 -51.91 9.32
C LYS A 40 -5.41 -52.28 9.05
N GLU A 41 -4.98 -52.28 7.79
CA GLU A 41 -3.60 -52.56 7.39
C GLU A 41 -2.60 -51.45 7.76
N LEU A 42 -3.09 -50.23 8.00
CA LEU A 42 -2.24 -49.06 8.25
C LEU A 42 -1.37 -49.28 9.50
N SER A 43 -0.05 -49.28 9.28
CA SER A 43 0.99 -49.48 10.28
C SER A 43 2.17 -48.53 10.04
N VAL A 44 3.14 -48.50 10.97
CA VAL A 44 4.34 -47.65 10.85
C VAL A 44 5.11 -47.98 9.57
N GLY A 45 5.52 -46.96 8.83
CA GLY A 45 6.21 -47.08 7.53
C GLY A 45 5.29 -46.88 6.32
N TYR A 46 3.97 -46.79 6.52
CA TYR A 46 3.03 -46.38 5.49
C TYR A 46 3.00 -44.84 5.37
N ILE A 47 2.74 -44.33 4.16
CA ILE A 47 2.53 -42.90 3.88
C ILE A 47 1.09 -42.69 3.42
N VAL A 48 0.40 -41.69 3.95
CA VAL A 48 -0.98 -41.36 3.57
C VAL A 48 -1.00 -40.01 2.87
N GLU A 49 -1.48 -39.97 1.64
CA GLU A 49 -1.74 -38.73 0.90
C GLU A 49 -3.13 -38.22 1.26
N ARG A 50 -3.18 -37.44 2.34
CA ARG A 50 -4.41 -36.80 2.85
C ARG A 50 -4.77 -35.53 2.09
N HIS A 51 -6.01 -35.08 2.26
CA HIS A 51 -6.42 -33.73 1.84
C HIS A 51 -5.68 -32.65 2.63
N LEU A 52 -5.62 -31.44 2.07
CA LEU A 52 -5.21 -30.25 2.81
C LEU A 52 -6.16 -30.03 3.99
N MET A 53 -5.58 -29.70 5.13
CA MET A 53 -6.28 -29.44 6.38
C MET A 53 -5.96 -28.03 6.86
N ASP A 54 -6.73 -27.56 7.83
CA ASP A 54 -6.45 -26.29 8.48
C ASP A 54 -5.03 -26.30 9.08
N ASP A 55 -4.39 -25.14 9.05
CA ASP A 55 -3.00 -24.90 9.48
C ASP A 55 -1.89 -25.53 8.63
N ASP A 56 -2.21 -26.24 7.53
CA ASP A 56 -1.17 -26.72 6.61
C ASP A 56 -0.41 -25.54 5.97
N PRO A 57 0.94 -25.57 5.92
CA PRO A 57 1.72 -24.54 5.27
C PRO A 57 1.65 -24.68 3.75
N VAL A 58 1.28 -23.60 3.07
CA VAL A 58 1.21 -23.52 1.61
C VAL A 58 1.91 -22.27 1.11
N LEU A 59 2.61 -22.38 -0.01
CA LEU A 59 3.25 -21.26 -0.68
C LEU A 59 2.23 -20.59 -1.60
N PHE A 60 1.95 -19.32 -1.34
CA PHE A 60 0.99 -18.52 -2.08
C PHE A 60 1.73 -17.44 -2.89
N ASN A 61 1.42 -17.36 -4.18
CA ASN A 61 2.13 -16.53 -5.15
C ASN A 61 1.16 -15.74 -6.03
N ARG A 62 1.52 -14.48 -6.34
CA ARG A 62 0.91 -13.72 -7.43
C ARG A 62 1.95 -13.37 -8.48
N GLN A 63 1.59 -13.55 -9.74
CA GLN A 63 2.40 -13.15 -10.89
C GLN A 63 2.07 -11.71 -11.32
N PRO A 64 3.05 -10.94 -11.81
CA PRO A 64 4.48 -11.25 -11.87
C PRO A 64 5.16 -11.16 -10.49
N SER A 65 6.11 -12.06 -10.22
CA SER A 65 6.87 -12.05 -8.96
C SER A 65 8.08 -11.12 -9.06
N LEU A 66 7.93 -9.88 -8.56
CA LEU A 66 8.94 -8.80 -8.65
C LEU A 66 9.93 -8.79 -7.48
N HIS A 67 9.60 -9.49 -6.40
CA HIS A 67 10.46 -9.60 -5.23
C HIS A 67 10.10 -10.84 -4.42
N ARG A 68 10.96 -11.26 -3.50
CA ARG A 68 10.75 -12.48 -2.70
C ARG A 68 9.40 -12.54 -1.98
N MET A 69 8.85 -11.39 -1.57
CA MET A 69 7.57 -11.32 -0.85
C MET A 69 6.34 -11.50 -1.76
N SER A 70 6.53 -11.62 -3.08
CA SER A 70 5.45 -12.01 -4.01
C SER A 70 5.16 -13.51 -3.93
N MET A 71 5.91 -14.26 -3.10
CA MET A 71 5.70 -15.65 -2.76
C MET A 71 5.97 -15.85 -1.27
N MET A 72 4.94 -16.15 -0.48
CA MET A 72 5.06 -16.33 0.97
C MET A 72 4.25 -17.54 1.42
N THR A 73 4.62 -18.08 2.58
CA THR A 73 3.92 -19.20 3.21
C THR A 73 2.72 -18.69 4.01
N HIS A 74 1.55 -19.21 3.68
CA HIS A 74 0.31 -19.02 4.42
C HIS A 74 -0.11 -20.34 5.08
N LYS A 75 -1.02 -20.23 6.05
CA LYS A 75 -1.69 -21.38 6.64
C LYS A 75 -3.04 -21.59 5.96
N VAL A 76 -3.32 -22.82 5.58
CA VAL A 76 -4.60 -23.18 4.98
C VAL A 76 -5.73 -22.99 5.99
N ARG A 77 -6.84 -22.44 5.52
CA ARG A 77 -8.13 -22.51 6.19
C ARG A 77 -9.18 -22.93 5.18
N VAL A 78 -9.67 -24.15 5.30
CA VAL A 78 -10.65 -24.71 4.37
C VAL A 78 -12.00 -24.08 4.67
N MET A 79 -12.61 -23.52 3.62
CA MET A 79 -13.87 -22.80 3.72
C MET A 79 -14.73 -23.10 2.50
N PRO A 80 -16.05 -22.87 2.57
CA PRO A 80 -16.92 -22.94 1.39
C PRO A 80 -16.49 -21.95 0.29
N PHE A 81 -17.08 -22.14 -0.90
CA PHE A 81 -16.87 -21.36 -2.15
C PHE A 81 -15.56 -21.69 -2.89
N LEU A 82 -15.37 -21.08 -4.07
CA LEU A 82 -14.37 -21.48 -5.09
C LEU A 82 -13.20 -20.50 -5.24
N THR A 83 -13.01 -19.58 -4.30
CA THR A 83 -11.94 -18.56 -4.38
C THR A 83 -10.96 -18.67 -3.23
N PHE A 84 -9.71 -18.28 -3.47
CA PHE A 84 -8.76 -18.03 -2.40
C PHE A 84 -9.13 -16.73 -1.69
N ARG A 85 -9.12 -16.76 -0.35
CA ARG A 85 -9.32 -15.57 0.48
C ARG A 85 -7.98 -15.12 1.04
N LEU A 86 -7.66 -13.85 0.84
CA LEU A 86 -6.45 -13.22 1.35
C LEU A 86 -6.85 -12.08 2.29
N ASN A 87 -6.10 -11.90 3.38
CA ASN A 87 -6.28 -10.75 4.25
C ASN A 87 -5.83 -9.47 3.52
N VAL A 88 -6.66 -8.42 3.54
CA VAL A 88 -6.42 -7.16 2.84
C VAL A 88 -5.11 -6.46 3.25
N ALA A 89 -4.69 -6.60 4.51
CA ALA A 89 -3.41 -6.03 4.99
C ALA A 89 -2.19 -6.67 4.30
N VAL A 90 -2.35 -7.84 3.68
CA VAL A 90 -1.30 -8.62 2.98
C VAL A 90 -1.39 -8.45 1.46
N CYS A 91 -2.34 -7.66 0.94
CA CYS A 91 -2.38 -7.32 -0.49
C CYS A 91 -1.13 -6.56 -1.00
N PRO A 92 -0.51 -5.62 -0.25
CA PRO A 92 0.59 -4.80 -0.77
C PRO A 92 1.83 -5.60 -1.22
N PRO A 93 2.33 -6.62 -0.48
CA PRO A 93 3.42 -7.48 -0.97
C PRO A 93 3.10 -8.21 -2.28
N TYR A 94 1.85 -8.60 -2.51
CA TYR A 94 1.47 -9.25 -3.77
C TYR A 94 1.13 -8.26 -4.88
N ASN A 95 1.04 -6.96 -4.55
CA ASN A 95 0.41 -5.95 -5.37
C ASN A 95 -0.97 -6.40 -5.89
N ALA A 96 -1.70 -7.14 -5.06
CA ALA A 96 -2.97 -7.78 -5.41
C ALA A 96 -4.13 -6.80 -5.22
N ASP A 97 -5.09 -6.87 -6.13
CA ASP A 97 -6.42 -6.31 -5.95
C ASP A 97 -7.47 -7.40 -6.15
N PHE A 98 -8.75 -7.00 -6.28
CA PHE A 98 -9.88 -7.92 -6.34
C PHE A 98 -10.76 -7.62 -7.55
N ASP A 99 -10.16 -7.17 -8.66
CA ASP A 99 -10.89 -6.84 -9.91
C ASP A 99 -10.99 -8.02 -10.90
N GLY A 100 -10.50 -9.20 -10.49
CA GLY A 100 -10.40 -10.40 -11.34
C GLY A 100 -9.06 -11.13 -11.24
N ASP A 101 -8.15 -10.65 -10.40
CA ASP A 101 -6.85 -11.25 -10.12
C ASP A 101 -6.89 -12.75 -9.81
N GLU A 102 -5.96 -13.50 -10.40
CA GLU A 102 -5.71 -14.91 -10.11
C GLU A 102 -4.38 -15.09 -9.33
N MET A 103 -4.35 -16.06 -8.43
CA MET A 103 -3.18 -16.37 -7.61
C MET A 103 -2.91 -17.88 -7.57
N ASN A 104 -1.65 -18.25 -7.44
CA ASN A 104 -1.18 -19.63 -7.43
C ASN A 104 -0.96 -20.12 -6.00
N LEU A 105 -1.33 -21.38 -5.75
CA LEU A 105 -1.09 -22.07 -4.49
C LEU A 105 -0.26 -23.33 -4.73
N HIS A 106 0.83 -23.47 -3.99
CA HIS A 106 1.72 -24.62 -4.04
C HIS A 106 1.79 -25.26 -2.66
N ALA A 107 1.57 -26.58 -2.58
CA ALA A 107 1.65 -27.34 -1.33
C ALA A 107 2.99 -28.10 -1.26
N PRO A 108 3.94 -27.69 -0.39
CA PRO A 108 5.18 -28.43 -0.17
C PRO A 108 4.89 -29.86 0.31
N GLN A 109 5.56 -30.85 -0.28
CA GLN A 109 5.28 -32.27 -0.01
C GLN A 109 6.21 -32.89 1.04
N THR A 110 7.49 -32.48 1.06
CA THR A 110 8.47 -33.01 2.02
C THR A 110 8.39 -32.25 3.34
N GLU A 111 8.62 -32.93 4.45
CA GLU A 111 8.64 -32.31 5.78
C GLU A 111 9.74 -31.23 5.89
N GLU A 112 10.88 -31.44 5.22
CA GLU A 112 11.96 -30.45 5.14
C GLU A 112 11.50 -29.15 4.46
N ALA A 113 10.80 -29.24 3.33
CA ALA A 113 10.31 -28.07 2.62
C ALA A 113 9.17 -27.37 3.39
N ARG A 114 8.32 -28.14 4.09
CA ARG A 114 7.29 -27.57 4.99
C ARG A 114 7.93 -26.79 6.14
N ALA A 115 8.93 -27.38 6.80
CA ALA A 115 9.67 -26.73 7.86
C ALA A 115 10.41 -25.48 7.38
N GLU A 116 11.08 -25.53 6.23
CA GLU A 116 11.74 -24.36 5.65
C GLU A 116 10.74 -23.24 5.33
N ALA A 117 9.62 -23.58 4.71
CA ALA A 117 8.56 -22.64 4.35
C ALA A 117 7.98 -21.93 5.59
N GLU A 118 7.73 -22.66 6.68
CA GLU A 118 7.25 -22.09 7.94
C GLU A 118 8.32 -21.28 8.67
N MET A 119 9.58 -21.71 8.62
CA MET A 119 10.66 -21.05 9.33
C MET A 119 11.13 -19.76 8.64
N LEU A 120 11.09 -19.68 7.31
CA LEU A 120 11.69 -18.58 6.56
C LEU A 120 10.67 -17.72 5.81
N ALA A 121 9.70 -18.35 5.15
CA ALA A 121 8.84 -17.69 4.17
C ALA A 121 7.44 -17.32 4.70
N VAL A 122 7.12 -17.63 5.95
CA VAL A 122 5.83 -17.26 6.56
C VAL A 122 5.61 -15.75 6.57
N VAL A 123 4.37 -15.33 6.32
CA VAL A 123 3.95 -13.92 6.20
C VAL A 123 4.41 -13.08 7.39
N GLU A 124 4.25 -13.58 8.62
CA GLU A 124 4.60 -12.86 9.85
C GLU A 124 6.10 -12.58 9.97
N LYS A 125 6.97 -13.41 9.39
CA LYS A 125 8.41 -13.16 9.34
C LYS A 125 8.81 -12.19 8.23
N ASN A 126 7.87 -11.83 7.37
CA ASN A 126 8.07 -10.99 6.19
C ASN A 126 7.15 -9.75 6.25
N ILE A 127 6.90 -9.18 7.45
CA ILE A 127 6.18 -7.90 7.58
C ILE A 127 7.02 -6.74 7.05
N ARG A 128 8.35 -6.79 7.24
CA ARG A 128 9.30 -5.74 6.83
C ARG A 128 9.85 -5.99 5.43
N SER A 129 9.82 -4.96 4.59
CA SER A 129 10.45 -5.02 3.26
C SER A 129 11.97 -4.88 3.36
N PRO A 130 12.75 -5.76 2.70
CA PRO A 130 14.21 -5.62 2.62
C PRO A 130 14.64 -4.46 1.70
N ARG A 131 13.75 -3.89 0.88
CA ARG A 131 14.08 -2.82 -0.06
C ARG A 131 14.31 -1.47 0.62
N TYR A 132 13.52 -1.17 1.65
CA TYR A 132 13.50 0.15 2.30
C TYR A 132 13.36 0.07 3.83
N SER A 133 13.52 -1.13 4.40
CA SER A 133 13.63 -1.34 5.85
C SER A 133 12.43 -0.83 6.64
N ALA A 134 11.22 -1.03 6.13
CA ALA A 134 9.98 -0.63 6.80
C ALA A 134 8.83 -1.64 6.56
N PRO A 135 7.77 -1.63 7.39
CA PRO A 135 6.61 -2.52 7.20
C PRO A 135 5.95 -2.33 5.83
N ILE A 136 5.76 -3.43 5.11
CA ILE A 136 4.98 -3.53 3.87
C ILE A 136 3.61 -4.21 4.09
N ILE A 137 3.41 -4.81 5.26
CA ILE A 137 2.13 -5.39 5.68
C ILE A 137 1.53 -4.51 6.76
N GLY A 138 0.25 -4.17 6.64
CA GLY A 138 -0.45 -3.32 7.59
C GLY A 138 -1.78 -2.83 7.03
N PRO A 139 -2.60 -2.17 7.87
CA PRO A 139 -3.89 -1.62 7.48
C PRO A 139 -3.86 -0.85 6.16
N ILE A 140 -4.89 -1.05 5.33
CA ILE A 140 -5.10 -0.33 4.08
C ILE A 140 -6.53 0.17 3.93
N ARG A 141 -6.73 1.21 3.10
CA ARG A 141 -8.05 1.70 2.67
C ARG A 141 -9.03 1.88 3.84
N ASP A 142 -10.09 1.09 3.89
CA ASP A 142 -11.19 1.22 4.85
C ASP A 142 -10.74 1.02 6.30
N GLU A 143 -9.73 0.17 6.55
CA GLU A 143 -9.14 0.00 7.87
C GLU A 143 -8.50 1.31 8.35
N ILE A 144 -7.81 2.03 7.46
CA ILE A 144 -7.21 3.33 7.75
C ILE A 144 -8.31 4.38 7.96
N THR A 145 -9.32 4.43 7.09
CA THR A 145 -10.44 5.37 7.22
C THR A 145 -11.18 5.18 8.55
N GLY A 146 -11.48 3.93 8.91
CA GLY A 146 -12.13 3.61 10.17
C GLY A 146 -11.30 4.02 11.39
N LEU A 147 -10.01 3.72 11.40
CA LEU A 147 -9.10 4.11 12.48
C LEU A 147 -8.92 5.62 12.60
N TYR A 148 -8.85 6.33 11.48
CA TYR A 148 -8.82 7.79 11.43
C TYR A 148 -10.10 8.38 12.03
N LEU A 149 -11.27 7.95 11.57
CA LEU A 149 -12.55 8.46 12.08
C LEU A 149 -12.80 8.09 13.54
N LEU A 150 -12.31 6.94 13.98
CA LEU A 150 -12.34 6.55 15.38
C LEU A 150 -11.51 7.52 16.21
N THR A 151 -10.28 7.82 15.78
CA THR A 151 -9.34 8.64 16.55
C THR A 151 -9.45 10.14 16.32
N LYS A 152 -10.41 10.59 15.50
CA LYS A 152 -10.72 12.01 15.28
C LYS A 152 -11.01 12.74 16.59
N ASP A 153 -10.50 13.97 16.72
CA ASP A 153 -10.62 14.73 17.96
C ASP A 153 -12.09 15.01 18.34
N GLY A 154 -12.37 14.97 19.65
CA GLY A 154 -13.71 15.22 20.21
C GLY A 154 -14.70 14.05 20.12
N ASN A 155 -14.32 12.94 19.48
CA ASN A 155 -15.19 11.77 19.35
C ASN A 155 -15.31 10.99 20.68
N LYS A 156 -16.56 10.68 21.06
CA LYS A 156 -16.89 9.95 22.28
C LYS A 156 -17.84 8.80 21.98
N LEU A 157 -17.68 7.70 22.70
CA LEU A 157 -18.53 6.53 22.63
C LEU A 157 -19.18 6.26 23.98
N ASN A 158 -20.47 5.93 23.94
CA ASN A 158 -21.12 5.38 25.12
C ASN A 158 -20.52 3.99 25.46
N ARG A 159 -20.67 3.56 26.70
CA ARG A 159 -20.15 2.27 27.16
C ARG A 159 -20.61 1.09 26.30
N LYS A 160 -21.87 1.07 25.85
CA LYS A 160 -22.43 -0.04 25.08
C LYS A 160 -21.69 -0.22 23.76
N ASP A 161 -21.49 0.87 23.03
CA ASP A 161 -20.82 0.89 21.73
C ASP A 161 -19.32 0.63 21.88
N ALA A 162 -18.67 1.22 22.88
CA ALA A 162 -17.27 0.96 23.19
C ALA A 162 -17.02 -0.52 23.55
N VAL A 163 -17.84 -1.11 24.42
CA VAL A 163 -17.75 -2.53 24.79
C VAL A 163 -18.01 -3.42 23.57
N ARG A 164 -19.01 -3.09 22.75
CA ARG A 164 -19.31 -3.83 21.52
C ARG A 164 -18.11 -3.85 20.58
N LEU A 165 -17.48 -2.69 20.36
CA LEU A 165 -16.28 -2.58 19.51
C LEU A 165 -15.11 -3.36 20.08
N ILE A 166 -14.78 -3.18 21.37
CA ILE A 166 -13.64 -3.88 21.99
C ILE A 166 -13.84 -5.39 21.91
N ARG A 167 -15.03 -5.89 22.29
CA ARG A 167 -15.35 -7.34 22.26
C ARG A 167 -15.44 -7.92 20.86
N SER A 168 -15.71 -7.11 19.84
CA SER A 168 -15.69 -7.55 18.44
C SER A 168 -14.28 -7.84 17.93
N VAL A 169 -13.26 -7.29 18.60
CA VAL A 169 -11.85 -7.43 18.23
C VAL A 169 -11.13 -8.42 19.14
N ASP A 170 -11.34 -8.31 20.45
CA ASP A 170 -10.69 -9.15 21.45
C ASP A 170 -11.62 -9.42 22.64
N THR A 171 -11.85 -10.70 22.90
CA THR A 171 -12.74 -11.18 23.97
C THR A 171 -12.06 -11.27 25.32
N GLU A 172 -10.74 -11.15 25.42
CA GLU A 172 -9.97 -11.35 26.66
C GLU A 172 -9.57 -10.04 27.33
N VAL A 173 -9.59 -8.95 26.57
CA VAL A 173 -9.17 -7.62 27.04
C VAL A 173 -10.04 -7.12 28.19
N GLU A 174 -9.37 -6.55 29.20
CA GLU A 174 -10.03 -5.88 30.33
C GLU A 174 -10.61 -4.53 29.89
N ILE A 175 -11.91 -4.34 30.18
CA ILE A 175 -12.62 -3.11 29.81
C ILE A 175 -12.81 -2.24 31.06
N PRO A 176 -12.29 -1.00 31.07
CA PRO A 176 -12.50 -0.07 32.17
C PRO A 176 -13.98 0.09 32.56
N LYS A 177 -14.28 0.21 33.86
CA LYS A 177 -15.64 0.49 34.36
C LYS A 177 -15.94 1.99 34.27
N LYS A 178 -16.21 2.47 33.05
CA LYS A 178 -16.61 3.85 32.73
C LYS A 178 -17.88 3.87 31.88
N GLU A 179 -18.68 4.94 32.04
CA GLU A 179 -19.94 5.18 31.29
C GLU A 179 -19.68 5.76 29.88
N GLU A 180 -18.68 6.64 29.76
CA GLU A 180 -18.21 7.19 28.47
C GLU A 180 -16.75 6.81 28.25
N PHE A 181 -16.41 6.54 26.99
CA PHE A 181 -15.06 6.33 26.51
C PHE A 181 -14.72 7.41 25.49
N SER A 182 -13.52 7.96 25.57
CA SER A 182 -12.95 8.64 24.41
C SER A 182 -12.66 7.58 23.34
N SER A 183 -12.97 7.87 22.08
CA SER A 183 -12.68 6.94 20.99
C SER A 183 -11.17 6.63 20.86
N LYS A 184 -10.30 7.55 21.31
CA LYS A 184 -8.85 7.32 21.44
C LYS A 184 -8.48 6.33 22.53
N GLU A 185 -9.24 6.29 23.63
CA GLU A 185 -9.06 5.28 24.69
C GLU A 185 -9.37 3.88 24.14
N VAL A 186 -10.38 3.74 23.27
CA VAL A 186 -10.72 2.45 22.64
C VAL A 186 -9.56 1.92 21.80
N PHE A 187 -8.91 2.77 21.01
CA PHE A 187 -7.70 2.37 20.28
C PHE A 187 -6.53 2.04 21.23
N SER A 188 -6.34 2.86 22.27
CA SER A 188 -5.24 2.74 23.23
C SER A 188 -5.23 1.41 23.98
N ILE A 189 -6.39 0.77 24.15
CA ILE A 189 -6.51 -0.54 24.78
C ILE A 189 -5.71 -1.63 24.05
N PHE A 190 -5.52 -1.51 22.74
CA PHE A 190 -4.77 -2.46 21.94
C PHE A 190 -3.27 -2.17 21.87
N LEU A 191 -2.81 -1.07 22.48
CA LEU A 191 -1.40 -0.72 22.57
C LEU A 191 -0.74 -1.34 23.80
N PRO A 192 0.55 -1.73 23.73
CA PRO A 192 1.33 -2.07 24.92
C PRO A 192 1.42 -0.90 25.90
N GLN A 193 1.34 -1.17 27.20
CA GLN A 193 1.30 -0.14 28.25
C GLN A 193 2.60 0.66 28.40
N ASP A 194 3.73 0.14 27.93
CA ASP A 194 5.04 0.81 27.92
C ASP A 194 5.36 1.46 26.55
N PHE A 195 4.43 1.39 25.59
CA PHE A 195 4.65 1.92 24.25
C PHE A 195 4.52 3.45 24.22
N SER A 196 5.56 4.13 23.72
CA SER A 196 5.54 5.58 23.54
C SER A 196 6.17 5.98 22.21
N ILE A 197 5.51 6.87 21.47
CA ILE A 197 6.01 7.42 20.20
C ILE A 197 5.44 8.82 19.96
N GLU A 198 6.27 9.69 19.40
CA GLU A 198 5.86 10.99 18.91
C GLU A 198 6.36 11.14 17.47
N TYR A 199 5.46 11.49 16.56
CA TYR A 199 5.84 11.78 15.18
C TYR A 199 4.94 12.84 14.55
N LYS A 200 5.53 13.59 13.61
CA LYS A 200 4.77 14.48 12.73
C LYS A 200 4.14 13.66 11.60
N GLY A 201 2.81 13.68 11.56
CA GLY A 201 1.99 13.21 10.45
C GLY A 201 1.74 14.30 9.41
N LYS A 202 0.82 14.02 8.48
CA LYS A 202 0.32 14.93 7.45
C LYS A 202 -0.62 15.97 8.08
N ILE A 203 -1.53 15.53 8.95
CA ILE A 203 -2.53 16.41 9.57
C ILE A 203 -1.96 17.13 10.79
N GLY A 204 -1.16 16.44 11.60
CA GLY A 204 -0.66 16.99 12.85
C GLY A 204 0.35 16.09 13.54
N ILE A 205 0.67 16.43 14.79
CA ILE A 205 1.56 15.63 15.63
C ILE A 205 0.73 14.53 16.31
N VAL A 206 1.15 13.28 16.14
CA VAL A 206 0.58 12.13 16.83
C VAL A 206 1.49 11.78 18.00
N LYS A 207 0.91 11.74 19.20
CA LYS A 207 1.62 11.47 20.44
C LYS A 207 0.94 10.35 21.22
N ILE A 208 1.69 9.27 21.42
CA ILE A 208 1.32 8.13 22.25
C ILE A 208 2.32 8.06 23.40
N GLU A 209 1.82 8.02 24.64
CA GLU A 209 2.65 7.82 25.83
C GLU A 209 2.04 6.71 26.68
N ASN A 210 2.89 5.78 27.12
CA ASN A 210 2.52 4.66 27.99
C ASN A 210 1.24 3.93 27.52
N GLY A 211 1.21 3.56 26.24
CA GLY A 211 0.09 2.86 25.62
C GLY A 211 -1.16 3.70 25.40
N ARG A 212 -1.12 5.02 25.65
CA ARG A 212 -2.28 5.91 25.48
C ARG A 212 -2.06 6.91 24.36
N LEU A 213 -2.99 6.95 23.41
CA LEU A 213 -3.05 7.97 22.37
C LEU A 213 -3.57 9.28 22.97
N ILE A 214 -2.65 10.19 23.26
CA ILE A 214 -2.94 11.48 23.90
C ILE A 214 -3.38 12.50 22.85
N GLN A 215 -2.62 12.60 21.76
CA GLN A 215 -2.81 13.65 20.76
C GLN A 215 -2.72 13.09 19.34
N GLY A 216 -3.46 13.72 18.44
CA GLY A 216 -3.43 13.43 17.01
C GLY A 216 -4.39 12.32 16.59
N GLU A 217 -4.45 12.11 15.29
CA GLU A 217 -5.38 11.22 14.60
C GLU A 217 -4.56 10.19 13.81
N LEU A 218 -5.05 8.95 13.73
CA LEU A 218 -4.34 7.89 13.03
C LEU A 218 -4.53 8.02 11.52
N GLU A 219 -3.45 8.36 10.84
CA GLU A 219 -3.37 8.45 9.39
C GLU A 219 -2.45 7.36 8.81
N LYS A 220 -2.42 7.25 7.48
CA LYS A 220 -1.59 6.30 6.73
C LYS A 220 -0.14 6.23 7.23
N ASN A 221 0.49 7.36 7.54
CA ASN A 221 1.89 7.41 7.99
C ASN A 221 2.15 6.74 9.36
N GLY A 222 1.10 6.58 10.17
CA GLY A 222 1.20 5.92 11.47
C GLY A 222 1.16 4.40 11.34
N ILE A 223 0.16 3.90 10.62
CA ILE A 223 -0.29 2.50 10.73
C ILE A 223 -0.27 1.72 9.40
N SER A 224 0.02 2.34 8.26
CA SER A 224 -0.12 1.64 6.98
C SER A 224 1.06 0.73 6.63
N SER A 225 0.82 -0.10 5.61
CA SER A 225 1.77 -0.90 4.85
C SER A 225 2.82 -0.11 4.05
N ASP A 226 2.88 1.23 4.16
CA ASP A 226 3.86 2.07 3.47
C ASP A 226 4.83 2.67 4.49
N GLY A 227 5.39 1.81 5.34
CA GLY A 227 6.31 2.22 6.41
C GLY A 227 5.67 2.95 7.58
N GLY A 228 4.49 2.49 8.03
CA GLY A 228 3.81 3.04 9.21
C GLY A 228 4.72 3.09 10.45
N LYS A 229 4.92 4.29 11.03
CA LYS A 229 5.86 4.53 12.14
C LYS A 229 5.49 3.78 13.43
N ILE A 230 4.19 3.61 13.70
CA ILE A 230 3.71 2.88 14.87
C ILE A 230 4.02 1.39 14.69
N LEU A 231 3.68 0.81 13.54
CA LEU A 231 3.98 -0.59 13.22
C LEU A 231 5.48 -0.86 13.26
N ASP A 232 6.27 0.04 12.66
CA ASP A 232 7.73 -0.07 12.62
C ASP A 232 8.35 -0.12 14.03
N LYS A 233 7.86 0.72 14.95
CA LYS A 233 8.34 0.73 16.34
C LYS A 233 7.84 -0.47 17.14
N ILE A 234 6.59 -0.87 16.98
CA ILE A 234 6.03 -2.05 17.67
C ILE A 234 6.80 -3.32 17.23
N GLU A 235 7.13 -3.47 15.95
CA GLU A 235 7.90 -4.63 15.45
C GLU A 235 9.25 -4.76 16.17
N LYS A 236 9.92 -3.63 16.41
CA LYS A 236 11.24 -3.60 17.05
C LYS A 236 11.17 -3.81 18.55
N CYS A 237 10.13 -3.31 19.20
CA CYS A 237 10.00 -3.37 20.66
C CYS A 237 9.41 -4.70 21.13
N TYR A 238 8.43 -5.26 20.42
CA TYR A 238 7.63 -6.42 20.87
C TYR A 238 7.73 -7.63 19.93
N GLY A 239 8.40 -7.48 18.79
CA GLY A 239 8.61 -8.57 17.84
C GLY A 239 7.49 -8.71 16.81
N ARG A 240 7.73 -9.60 15.84
CA ARG A 240 6.88 -9.77 14.66
C ARG A 240 5.55 -10.46 14.95
N GLU A 241 5.54 -11.37 15.93
CA GLU A 241 4.33 -12.09 16.34
C GLU A 241 3.30 -11.13 16.94
N PHE A 242 3.75 -10.25 17.85
CA PHE A 242 2.89 -9.20 18.39
C PHE A 242 2.36 -8.27 17.29
N VAL A 243 3.20 -7.88 16.33
CA VAL A 243 2.76 -7.00 15.22
C VAL A 243 1.73 -7.66 14.34
N LYS A 244 1.86 -8.96 14.04
CA LYS A 244 0.84 -9.70 13.28
C LYS A 244 -0.52 -9.58 13.97
N ASP A 245 -0.58 -9.89 15.26
CA ASP A 245 -1.82 -9.85 16.02
C ASP A 245 -2.34 -8.42 16.15
N PHE A 246 -1.44 -7.45 16.33
CA PHE A 246 -1.78 -6.03 16.39
C PHE A 246 -2.40 -5.54 15.07
N ILE A 247 -1.79 -5.86 13.91
CA ILE A 247 -2.33 -5.52 12.57
C ILE A 247 -3.73 -6.09 12.41
N TYR A 248 -3.94 -7.35 12.78
CA TYR A 248 -5.24 -8.00 12.71
C TYR A 248 -6.28 -7.28 13.60
N LYS A 249 -5.93 -7.01 14.86
CA LYS A 249 -6.82 -6.37 15.83
C LYS A 249 -7.21 -4.95 15.41
N ILE A 250 -6.25 -4.12 15.01
CA ILE A 250 -6.55 -2.73 14.61
C ILE A 250 -7.29 -2.65 13.26
N GLY A 251 -7.00 -3.56 12.33
CA GLY A 251 -7.73 -3.64 11.05
C GLY A 251 -9.21 -3.94 11.30
N LEU A 252 -9.48 -4.95 12.14
CA LEU A 252 -10.83 -5.31 12.55
C LEU A 252 -11.53 -4.18 13.34
N LEU A 253 -10.80 -3.49 14.22
CA LEU A 253 -11.31 -2.32 14.94
C LEU A 253 -11.76 -1.21 13.98
N GLY A 254 -10.92 -0.90 12.99
CA GLY A 254 -11.22 0.10 11.97
C GLY A 254 -12.48 -0.25 11.17
N ILE A 255 -12.56 -1.48 10.68
CA ILE A 255 -13.71 -1.97 9.90
C ILE A 255 -14.99 -1.97 10.74
N ASN A 256 -14.96 -2.51 11.96
CA ASN A 256 -16.15 -2.59 12.81
C ASN A 256 -16.63 -1.21 13.27
N TYR A 257 -15.71 -0.26 13.47
CA TYR A 257 -16.08 1.13 13.73
C TYR A 257 -16.74 1.78 12.50
N LEU A 258 -16.20 1.52 11.31
CA LEU A 258 -16.74 2.04 10.06
C LEU A 258 -18.15 1.50 9.79
N ASP A 259 -18.39 0.22 10.05
CA ASP A 259 -19.71 -0.42 9.95
C ASP A 259 -20.72 0.19 10.92
N MET A 260 -20.29 0.47 12.16
CA MET A 260 -21.15 1.12 13.17
C MET A 260 -21.50 2.56 12.82
N LYS A 261 -20.53 3.34 12.31
CA LYS A 261 -20.72 4.76 11.99
C LYS A 261 -21.46 4.97 10.68
N GLY A 262 -21.24 4.07 9.71
CA GLY A 262 -21.58 4.27 8.32
C GLY A 262 -20.60 5.25 7.65
N PHE A 263 -20.14 4.89 6.46
CA PHE A 263 -19.30 5.76 5.64
C PHE A 263 -19.66 5.58 4.18
N SER A 264 -19.92 6.69 3.50
CA SER A 264 -20.29 6.73 2.09
C SER A 264 -19.78 8.02 1.46
N LEU A 265 -19.73 8.03 0.13
CA LEU A 265 -19.32 9.17 -0.66
C LEU A 265 -20.42 9.51 -1.66
N GLY A 266 -20.95 10.73 -1.57
CA GLY A 266 -21.88 11.31 -2.53
C GLY A 266 -21.25 12.39 -3.40
N ILE A 267 -21.94 12.79 -4.47
CA ILE A 267 -21.52 13.93 -5.30
C ILE A 267 -21.52 15.25 -4.51
N THR A 268 -22.37 15.35 -3.49
CA THR A 268 -22.49 16.52 -2.60
C THR A 268 -21.30 16.66 -1.66
N ASP A 269 -20.58 15.57 -1.37
CA ASP A 269 -19.34 15.62 -0.56
C ASP A 269 -18.19 16.32 -1.29
N LEU A 270 -18.37 16.57 -2.59
CA LEU A 270 -17.48 17.28 -3.48
C LEU A 270 -18.01 18.71 -3.79
N ASP A 271 -19.07 19.16 -3.12
CA ASP A 271 -19.54 20.55 -3.23
C ASP A 271 -18.58 21.48 -2.48
N ILE A 272 -18.05 22.47 -3.19
CA ILE A 272 -17.23 23.55 -2.62
C ILE A 272 -18.04 24.84 -2.56
N ASP A 273 -17.69 25.72 -1.63
CA ASP A 273 -18.29 27.05 -1.54
C ASP A 273 -18.05 27.82 -2.86
N PRO A 274 -19.08 28.46 -3.45
CA PRO A 274 -18.93 29.27 -4.64
C PRO A 274 -17.79 30.30 -4.55
N LYS A 275 -17.49 30.84 -3.37
CA LYS A 275 -16.39 31.79 -3.15
C LYS A 275 -15.03 31.18 -3.47
N ILE A 276 -14.80 29.93 -3.05
CA ILE A 276 -13.55 29.19 -3.29
C ILE A 276 -13.41 28.97 -4.80
N LYS A 277 -14.52 28.59 -5.46
CA LYS A 277 -14.54 28.42 -6.91
C LYS A 277 -14.18 29.71 -7.64
N GLU A 278 -14.75 30.84 -7.22
CA GLU A 278 -14.39 32.16 -7.77
C GLU A 278 -12.92 32.52 -7.57
N GLU A 279 -12.34 32.19 -6.41
CA GLU A 279 -10.90 32.40 -6.15
C GLU A 279 -10.02 31.54 -7.06
N ILE A 280 -10.37 30.26 -7.26
CA ILE A 280 -9.68 29.37 -8.19
C ILE A 280 -9.75 29.94 -9.62
N VAL A 281 -10.93 30.42 -10.05
CA VAL A 281 -11.08 31.05 -11.38
C VAL A 281 -10.19 32.29 -11.51
N LYS A 282 -10.12 33.16 -10.50
CA LYS A 282 -9.22 34.33 -10.51
C LYS A 282 -7.74 33.93 -10.60
N ILE A 283 -7.35 32.82 -9.96
CA ILE A 283 -5.97 32.28 -10.06
C ILE A 283 -5.68 31.82 -11.49
N ILE A 284 -6.63 31.15 -12.14
CA ILE A 284 -6.52 30.70 -13.53
C ILE A 284 -6.40 31.90 -14.48
N GLU A 285 -7.29 32.89 -14.36
CA GLU A 285 -7.26 34.12 -15.17
C GLU A 285 -5.94 34.89 -15.02
N LYS A 286 -5.45 35.01 -13.79
CA LYS A 286 -4.13 35.63 -13.51
C LYS A 286 -3.01 34.84 -14.19
N THR A 287 -3.08 33.52 -14.14
CA THR A 287 -2.09 32.63 -14.79
C THR A 287 -2.10 32.80 -16.31
N GLU A 288 -3.28 32.91 -16.92
CA GLU A 288 -3.42 33.17 -18.35
C GLU A 288 -2.82 34.52 -18.75
N VAL A 289 -3.08 35.58 -17.98
CA VAL A 289 -2.50 36.92 -18.20
C VAL A 289 -0.97 36.88 -18.08
N ASP A 290 -0.43 36.21 -17.06
CA ASP A 290 1.01 36.10 -16.85
C ASP A 290 1.68 35.34 -18.00
N VAL A 291 1.07 34.25 -18.47
CA VAL A 291 1.58 33.46 -19.60
C VAL A 291 1.53 34.26 -20.90
N ASN A 292 0.44 34.98 -21.16
CA ASN A 292 0.33 35.84 -22.34
C ASN A 292 1.41 36.94 -22.35
N LYS A 293 1.72 37.55 -21.19
CA LYS A 293 2.84 38.49 -21.07
C LYS A 293 4.20 37.84 -21.36
N MET A 294 4.42 36.60 -20.94
CA MET A 294 5.65 35.87 -21.25
C MET A 294 5.78 35.59 -22.75
N ILE A 295 4.68 35.20 -23.39
CA ILE A 295 4.61 34.97 -24.84
C ILE A 295 4.87 36.27 -25.61
N GLU A 296 4.30 37.40 -25.17
CA GLU A 296 4.57 38.71 -25.77
C GLU A 296 6.05 39.10 -25.69
N LYS A 297 6.69 38.92 -24.52
CA LYS A 297 8.14 39.18 -24.36
C LYS A 297 8.98 38.30 -25.27
N PHE A 298 8.59 37.03 -25.43
CA PHE A 298 9.23 36.12 -26.35
C PHE A 298 9.14 36.63 -27.80
N TYR A 299 7.97 37.05 -28.26
CA TYR A 299 7.80 37.61 -29.61
C TYR A 299 8.52 38.94 -29.82
N LYS A 300 8.73 39.74 -28.76
CA LYS A 300 9.55 40.96 -28.80
C LYS A 300 11.06 40.70 -28.75
N GLY A 301 11.48 39.45 -28.50
CA GLY A 301 12.91 39.11 -28.32
C GLY A 301 13.52 39.61 -27.01
N GLU A 302 12.69 39.97 -26.02
CA GLU A 302 13.13 40.49 -24.71
C GLU A 302 13.43 39.37 -23.71
N LEU A 303 13.20 38.10 -24.09
CA LEU A 303 13.38 36.95 -23.22
C LEU A 303 14.85 36.52 -23.17
N ILE A 304 15.46 36.61 -21.99
CA ILE A 304 16.84 36.16 -21.78
C ILE A 304 16.84 34.62 -21.69
N PRO A 305 17.60 33.92 -22.56
CA PRO A 305 17.66 32.46 -22.52
C PRO A 305 18.36 31.98 -21.25
N MET A 306 17.84 30.89 -20.67
CA MET A 306 18.53 30.18 -19.60
C MET A 306 19.81 29.52 -20.11
N ILE A 307 20.81 29.39 -19.24
CA ILE A 307 22.12 28.79 -19.60
C ILE A 307 21.90 27.37 -20.13
N GLY A 308 22.39 27.11 -21.35
CA GLY A 308 22.30 25.80 -22.00
C GLY A 308 20.93 25.46 -22.57
N ARG A 309 19.99 26.40 -22.64
CA ARG A 309 18.66 26.21 -23.24
C ARG A 309 18.40 27.22 -24.36
N THR A 310 17.54 26.85 -25.29
CA THR A 310 17.06 27.79 -26.32
C THR A 310 16.09 28.81 -25.72
N THR A 311 15.82 29.89 -26.44
CA THR A 311 14.79 30.88 -26.04
C THR A 311 13.39 30.26 -25.98
N GLU A 312 13.07 29.33 -26.88
CA GLU A 312 11.81 28.58 -26.89
C GLU A 312 11.69 27.65 -25.69
N GLU A 313 12.72 26.85 -25.41
CA GLU A 313 12.75 26.01 -24.22
C GLU A 313 12.64 26.86 -22.96
N THR A 314 13.31 28.01 -22.92
CA THR A 314 13.25 28.94 -21.78
C THR A 314 11.83 29.42 -21.55
N LEU A 315 11.11 29.84 -22.61
CA LEU A 315 9.70 30.21 -22.51
C LEU A 315 8.87 29.05 -21.96
N GLU A 316 9.02 27.85 -22.50
CA GLU A 316 8.27 26.67 -22.07
C GLU A 316 8.51 26.34 -20.60
N ASN A 317 9.74 26.46 -20.09
CA ASN A 317 10.03 26.24 -18.68
C ASN A 317 9.37 27.28 -17.78
N MET A 318 9.42 28.56 -18.18
CA MET A 318 8.77 29.63 -17.42
C MET A 318 7.25 29.44 -17.36
N ILE A 319 6.64 28.99 -18.46
CA ILE A 319 5.21 28.67 -18.50
C ILE A 319 4.90 27.48 -17.59
N LYS A 320 5.67 26.38 -17.69
CA LYS A 320 5.50 25.19 -16.82
C LYS A 320 5.61 25.55 -15.33
N GLU A 321 6.57 26.42 -14.98
CA GLU A 321 6.74 26.89 -13.60
C GLU A 321 5.55 27.74 -13.14
N ARG A 322 5.01 28.60 -14.01
CA ARG A 322 3.83 29.42 -13.67
C ARG A 322 2.58 28.56 -13.49
N ILE A 323 2.40 27.53 -14.31
CA ILE A 323 1.32 26.53 -14.19
C ILE A 323 1.46 25.74 -12.89
N ALA A 324 2.68 25.29 -12.54
CA ALA A 324 2.91 24.59 -11.28
C ALA A 324 2.56 25.47 -10.07
N ARG A 325 2.86 26.78 -10.14
CA ARG A 325 2.41 27.75 -9.13
C ARG A 325 0.89 27.90 -9.09
N CYS A 326 0.21 27.96 -10.23
CA CYS A 326 -1.26 27.98 -10.30
C CYS A 326 -1.87 26.79 -9.56
N LEU A 327 -1.37 25.57 -9.79
CA LEU A 327 -1.86 24.37 -9.11
C LEU A 327 -1.65 24.45 -7.58
N ASN A 328 -0.47 24.91 -7.15
CA ASN A 328 -0.17 25.07 -5.71
C ASN A 328 -1.05 26.13 -5.05
N GLU A 329 -1.23 27.29 -5.69
CA GLU A 329 -2.11 28.37 -5.22
C GLU A 329 -3.55 27.86 -5.07
N SER A 330 -4.07 27.14 -6.08
CA SER A 330 -5.41 26.56 -6.04
C SER A 330 -5.58 25.45 -4.99
N MET A 331 -4.54 24.65 -4.72
CA MET A 331 -4.58 23.63 -3.65
C MET A 331 -4.71 24.25 -2.26
N ILE A 332 -3.97 25.33 -1.99
CA ILE A 332 -4.02 26.04 -0.70
C ILE A 332 -5.43 26.60 -0.48
N VAL A 333 -5.98 27.28 -1.50
CA VAL A 333 -7.34 27.83 -1.46
C VAL A 333 -8.39 26.73 -1.23
N LEU A 334 -8.22 25.57 -1.87
CA LEU A 334 -9.11 24.43 -1.65
C LEU A 334 -9.00 23.87 -0.23
N GLU A 335 -7.79 23.71 0.30
CA GLU A 335 -7.55 23.15 1.63
C GLU A 335 -8.12 24.04 2.75
N ASP A 336 -8.00 25.36 2.61
CA ASP A 336 -8.52 26.33 3.59
C ASP A 336 -10.05 26.45 3.56
N GLY A 337 -10.66 26.27 2.39
CA GLY A 337 -12.09 26.52 2.19
C GLY A 337 -12.99 25.29 2.22
N ILE A 338 -12.46 24.09 2.01
CA ILE A 338 -13.30 22.90 1.87
C ILE A 338 -13.93 22.47 3.20
N LYS A 339 -15.25 22.27 3.18
CA LYS A 339 -16.00 21.73 4.34
C LYS A 339 -15.55 20.31 4.64
N GLU A 340 -15.68 19.91 5.90
CA GLU A 340 -15.50 18.50 6.26
C GLU A 340 -16.51 17.63 5.48
N SER A 341 -15.99 16.65 4.77
CA SER A 341 -16.77 15.69 3.99
C SER A 341 -16.05 14.34 3.97
N SER A 342 -16.77 13.28 3.62
CA SER A 342 -16.20 11.94 3.47
C SER A 342 -15.03 11.92 2.46
N ALA A 343 -15.12 12.71 1.38
CA ALA A 343 -14.07 12.84 0.38
C ALA A 343 -12.78 13.41 1.00
N LEU A 344 -12.92 14.47 1.79
CA LEU A 344 -11.80 15.11 2.46
C LEU A 344 -11.19 14.19 3.52
N ASP A 345 -12.01 13.48 4.29
CA ASP A 345 -11.54 12.52 5.30
C ASP A 345 -10.67 11.43 4.67
N MET A 346 -11.06 10.88 3.50
CA MET A 346 -10.25 9.90 2.75
C MET A 346 -8.89 10.46 2.30
N VAL A 347 -8.86 11.71 1.85
CA VAL A 347 -7.63 12.40 1.39
C VAL A 347 -6.73 12.77 2.56
N LYS A 348 -7.30 13.21 3.69
CA LYS A 348 -6.58 13.56 4.92
C LYS A 348 -5.96 12.32 5.56
N CYS A 349 -6.73 11.26 5.76
CA CYS A 349 -6.24 10.02 6.36
C CYS A 349 -5.26 9.27 5.44
N GLY A 350 -5.29 9.55 4.13
CA GLY A 350 -4.41 8.94 3.14
C GLY A 350 -4.84 7.53 2.72
N ALA A 351 -6.07 7.11 3.04
CA ALA A 351 -6.61 5.81 2.64
C ALA A 351 -6.72 5.68 1.12
N ARG A 352 -7.24 6.72 0.45
CA ARG A 352 -7.34 6.80 -1.01
C ARG A 352 -7.52 8.24 -1.48
N GLY A 353 -6.85 8.58 -2.57
CA GLY A 353 -6.90 9.92 -3.15
C GLY A 353 -5.84 10.87 -2.60
N SER A 354 -5.66 12.00 -3.27
CA SER A 354 -4.74 13.07 -2.90
C SER A 354 -5.46 14.42 -3.00
N LEU A 355 -4.85 15.48 -2.45
CA LEU A 355 -5.41 16.83 -2.58
C LEU A 355 -5.42 17.30 -4.04
N VAL A 356 -4.42 16.86 -4.82
CA VAL A 356 -4.39 17.10 -6.28
C VAL A 356 -5.61 16.45 -6.93
N ASN A 357 -5.91 15.19 -6.62
CA ASN A 357 -7.08 14.52 -7.20
C ASN A 357 -8.39 15.24 -6.84
N LEU A 358 -8.50 15.72 -5.60
CA LEU A 358 -9.67 16.47 -5.16
C LEU A 358 -9.78 17.79 -5.93
N LEU A 359 -8.68 18.51 -6.10
CA LEU A 359 -8.62 19.73 -6.91
C LEU A 359 -9.01 19.49 -8.38
N GLN A 360 -8.59 18.37 -8.97
CA GLN A 360 -8.97 18.00 -10.34
C GLN A 360 -10.48 17.75 -10.48
N ILE A 361 -11.10 17.22 -9.43
CA ILE A 361 -12.53 16.95 -9.43
C ILE A 361 -13.35 18.24 -9.31
N VAL A 362 -12.95 19.18 -8.46
CA VAL A 362 -13.80 20.34 -8.08
C VAL A 362 -13.29 21.72 -8.53
N GLY A 363 -12.01 21.85 -8.87
CA GLY A 363 -11.35 23.13 -9.15
C GLY A 363 -10.81 23.26 -10.58
N LEU A 364 -9.72 22.55 -10.90
CA LEU A 364 -9.16 22.49 -12.26
C LEU A 364 -8.35 21.21 -12.47
N ILE A 365 -8.32 20.68 -13.69
CA ILE A 365 -7.48 19.51 -14.02
C ILE A 365 -5.99 19.90 -14.10
N GLY A 366 -5.69 21.02 -14.77
CA GLY A 366 -4.33 21.51 -14.96
C GLY A 366 -3.78 21.26 -16.36
N GLN A 367 -2.45 21.14 -16.46
CA GLN A 367 -1.77 21.04 -17.75
C GLN A 367 -1.57 19.58 -18.17
N GLU A 368 -2.20 19.22 -19.28
CA GLU A 368 -1.98 17.93 -19.94
C GLU A 368 -0.70 17.99 -20.78
N MET A 369 0.11 16.93 -20.70
CA MET A 369 1.39 16.86 -21.38
C MET A 369 1.47 15.61 -22.23
N VAL A 370 2.28 15.66 -23.28
CA VAL A 370 2.68 14.47 -24.05
C VAL A 370 4.20 14.42 -24.11
N MET A 371 4.80 13.30 -23.70
CA MET A 371 6.26 13.10 -23.68
C MET A 371 7.02 14.18 -22.87
N GLY A 372 6.41 14.68 -21.80
CA GLY A 372 7.01 15.72 -20.93
C GLY A 372 6.93 17.14 -21.48
N GLU A 373 6.31 17.35 -22.64
CA GLU A 373 6.07 18.64 -23.27
C GLU A 373 4.60 19.01 -23.27
N ARG A 374 4.29 20.31 -23.35
CA ARG A 374 2.92 20.75 -23.57
C ARG A 374 2.45 20.28 -24.95
N ILE A 375 1.15 20.13 -25.14
CA ILE A 375 0.64 19.48 -26.34
C ILE A 375 0.94 20.34 -27.57
N GLU A 376 1.79 19.82 -28.46
CA GLU A 376 2.10 20.45 -29.76
C GLU A 376 1.66 19.61 -30.96
N ARG A 377 1.51 18.29 -30.76
CA ARG A 377 1.18 17.36 -31.85
C ARG A 377 -0.22 17.63 -32.38
N GLY A 378 -0.33 17.85 -33.69
CA GLY A 378 -1.59 18.19 -34.36
C GLY A 378 -1.39 18.59 -35.82
N TYR A 379 -2.07 19.64 -36.23
CA TYR A 379 -1.97 20.23 -37.56
C TYR A 379 -0.69 21.09 -37.73
N TYR A 380 -0.41 21.52 -38.95
CA TYR A 380 0.74 22.39 -39.22
C TYR A 380 0.66 23.68 -38.39
N LYS A 381 1.65 23.86 -37.49
CA LYS A 381 1.80 25.00 -36.56
C LYS A 381 0.66 25.20 -35.54
N ARG A 382 -0.19 24.20 -35.27
CA ARG A 382 -1.29 24.30 -34.30
C ARG A 382 -1.84 22.94 -33.88
N THR A 383 -2.36 22.81 -32.68
CA THR A 383 -2.95 21.55 -32.17
C THR A 383 -4.27 21.23 -32.87
N PHE A 384 -5.18 22.21 -32.95
CA PHE A 384 -6.49 22.08 -33.62
C PHE A 384 -6.69 23.13 -34.71
N PRO A 385 -7.57 22.89 -35.70
CA PRO A 385 -7.85 23.85 -36.76
C PRO A 385 -8.58 25.11 -36.26
N HIS A 386 -9.13 25.06 -35.04
CA HIS A 386 -9.82 26.15 -34.36
C HIS A 386 -8.85 27.18 -33.75
N PHE A 387 -7.61 26.77 -33.46
CA PHE A 387 -6.58 27.68 -32.96
C PHE A 387 -5.85 28.38 -34.11
N LYS A 388 -5.33 29.57 -33.82
CA LYS A 388 -4.50 30.32 -34.78
C LYS A 388 -3.17 29.59 -35.00
N PRO A 389 -2.56 29.67 -36.19
CA PRO A 389 -1.21 29.18 -36.40
C PRO A 389 -0.21 29.84 -35.43
N ASN A 390 0.69 29.05 -34.87
CA ASN A 390 1.69 29.43 -33.84
C ASN A 390 1.10 29.93 -32.52
N ASP A 391 -0.15 29.60 -32.22
CA ASP A 391 -0.74 29.93 -30.92
C ASP A 391 -0.06 29.12 -29.80
N LYS A 392 0.58 29.83 -28.85
CA LYS A 392 1.31 29.28 -27.70
C LYS A 392 0.57 29.49 -26.36
N SER A 393 -0.67 29.98 -26.41
CA SER A 393 -1.52 30.18 -25.23
C SER A 393 -1.74 28.90 -24.44
N LEU A 394 -2.26 29.04 -23.22
CA LEU A 394 -2.56 27.90 -22.35
C LEU A 394 -3.58 26.96 -22.99
N SER A 395 -4.69 27.51 -23.49
CA SER A 395 -5.79 26.74 -24.08
C SER A 395 -5.39 26.01 -25.36
N SER A 396 -4.52 26.59 -26.19
CA SER A 396 -4.06 25.92 -27.42
C SER A 396 -3.09 24.77 -27.15
N LYS A 397 -2.44 24.77 -25.98
CA LYS A 397 -1.34 23.85 -25.61
C LYS A 397 -1.72 22.83 -24.54
N GLY A 398 -3.00 22.56 -24.34
CA GLY A 398 -3.44 21.46 -23.46
C GLY A 398 -3.65 21.81 -22.00
N PHE A 399 -3.79 23.10 -21.66
CA PHE A 399 -4.23 23.48 -20.32
C PHE A 399 -5.74 23.31 -20.18
N VAL A 400 -6.15 22.57 -19.16
CA VAL A 400 -7.55 22.30 -18.82
C VAL A 400 -7.95 23.09 -17.59
N ALA A 401 -8.74 24.14 -17.83
CA ALA A 401 -9.16 25.08 -16.80
C ALA A 401 -10.36 24.57 -16.01
N HIS A 402 -11.21 23.74 -16.62
CA HIS A 402 -12.40 23.19 -15.98
C HIS A 402 -12.07 21.96 -15.13
N ALA A 403 -12.87 21.75 -14.09
CA ALA A 403 -12.82 20.56 -13.25
C ALA A 403 -13.68 19.43 -13.84
N PHE A 404 -13.45 18.19 -13.43
CA PHE A 404 -14.29 17.06 -13.87
C PHE A 404 -15.78 17.25 -13.53
N LYS A 405 -16.09 17.86 -12.39
CA LYS A 405 -17.47 18.10 -11.96
C LYS A 405 -18.19 19.16 -12.80
N ASP A 406 -17.45 20.13 -13.33
CA ASP A 406 -17.99 21.20 -14.17
C ASP A 406 -18.28 20.71 -15.59
N GLY A 407 -17.64 19.60 -15.99
CA GLY A 407 -17.61 19.13 -17.36
C GLY A 407 -16.50 19.81 -18.16
N LEU A 408 -15.95 19.07 -19.12
CA LEU A 408 -14.86 19.55 -19.96
C LEU A 408 -15.41 20.08 -21.29
N ASN A 409 -14.79 21.14 -21.80
CA ASN A 409 -15.06 21.54 -23.18
C ASN A 409 -14.45 20.54 -24.17
N VAL A 410 -14.83 20.65 -25.45
CA VAL A 410 -14.43 19.68 -26.49
C VAL A 410 -12.91 19.59 -26.65
N PHE A 411 -12.18 20.70 -26.52
CA PHE A 411 -10.73 20.74 -26.66
C PHE A 411 -10.05 20.12 -25.44
N GLU A 412 -10.47 20.50 -24.24
CA GLU A 412 -9.99 19.98 -22.97
C GLU A 412 -10.20 18.48 -22.86
N PHE A 413 -11.39 18.00 -23.22
CA PHE A 413 -11.69 16.57 -23.26
C PHE A 413 -10.71 15.83 -24.17
N TYR A 414 -10.43 16.36 -25.36
CA TYR A 414 -9.49 15.71 -26.27
C TYR A 414 -8.05 15.73 -25.75
N PHE A 415 -7.61 16.83 -25.13
CA PHE A 415 -6.30 16.93 -24.51
C PHE A 415 -6.11 15.94 -23.35
N ASP A 416 -7.12 15.81 -22.48
CA ASP A 416 -7.13 14.82 -21.39
C ASP A 416 -7.05 13.38 -21.92
N ASN A 417 -7.77 13.09 -23.01
CA ASN A 417 -7.68 11.79 -23.70
C ASN A 417 -6.29 11.53 -24.30
N MET A 418 -5.60 12.55 -24.81
CA MET A 418 -4.24 12.41 -25.35
C MET A 418 -3.25 12.02 -24.25
N ASN A 419 -3.29 12.68 -23.09
CA ASN A 419 -2.44 12.33 -21.95
C ASN A 419 -2.79 10.95 -21.38
N SER A 420 -4.08 10.66 -21.25
CA SER A 420 -4.56 9.33 -20.82
C SER A 420 -4.04 8.21 -21.72
N ARG A 421 -3.99 8.44 -23.05
CA ARG A 421 -3.44 7.49 -24.00
C ARG A 421 -1.96 7.24 -23.81
N GLU A 422 -1.17 8.28 -23.54
CA GLU A 422 0.25 8.11 -23.22
C GLU A 422 0.44 7.31 -21.94
N SER A 423 -0.27 7.66 -20.86
CA SER A 423 -0.19 6.95 -19.57
C SER A 423 -0.49 5.45 -19.71
N LEU A 424 -1.48 5.08 -20.53
CA LEU A 424 -1.79 3.67 -20.84
C LEU A 424 -0.68 2.99 -21.66
N MET A 425 -0.11 3.68 -22.65
CA MET A 425 0.99 3.16 -23.46
C MET A 425 2.26 2.97 -22.62
N ASP A 426 2.59 3.93 -21.77
CA ASP A 426 3.75 3.89 -20.89
C ASP A 426 3.70 2.72 -19.91
N LYS A 427 2.54 2.47 -19.30
CA LYS A 427 2.31 1.29 -18.44
C LYS A 427 2.55 -0.01 -19.20
N SER A 428 2.20 -0.07 -20.48
CA SER A 428 2.36 -1.27 -21.30
C SER A 428 3.81 -1.46 -21.78
N LEU A 429 4.51 -0.39 -22.15
CA LEU A 429 5.84 -0.44 -22.75
C LEU A 429 6.98 -0.54 -21.71
N LYS A 430 6.86 0.15 -20.56
CA LYS A 430 7.91 0.19 -19.52
C LYS A 430 8.14 -1.17 -18.86
N THR A 431 7.13 -2.04 -18.84
CA THR A 431 7.21 -3.40 -18.26
C THR A 431 8.27 -4.26 -18.94
N ARG A 432 8.48 -4.12 -20.25
CA ARG A 432 9.50 -4.90 -20.99
C ARG A 432 10.91 -4.53 -20.57
N HIS A 433 11.19 -3.23 -20.45
CA HIS A 433 12.53 -2.73 -20.12
C HIS A 433 12.90 -3.02 -18.66
N SER A 434 11.96 -2.78 -17.73
CA SER A 434 12.16 -3.03 -16.30
C SER A 434 12.39 -4.52 -16.02
N GLY A 435 11.53 -5.41 -16.52
CA GLY A 435 11.69 -6.85 -16.30
C GLY A 435 12.95 -7.45 -16.95
N TYR A 436 13.34 -6.96 -18.13
CA TYR A 436 14.59 -7.41 -18.75
C TYR A 436 15.83 -6.95 -17.96
N MET A 437 15.82 -5.70 -17.47
CA MET A 437 16.88 -5.19 -16.60
C MET A 437 16.98 -6.00 -15.30
N GLU A 438 15.84 -6.28 -14.67
CA GLU A 438 15.76 -7.11 -13.47
C GLU A 438 16.36 -8.50 -13.71
N ARG A 439 15.96 -9.18 -14.80
CA ARG A 439 16.52 -10.48 -15.19
C ARG A 439 18.04 -10.43 -15.37
N ARG A 440 18.57 -9.39 -16.02
CA ARG A 440 20.01 -9.22 -16.21
C ARG A 440 20.74 -9.04 -14.89
N LEU A 441 20.16 -8.27 -13.96
CA LEU A 441 20.74 -8.06 -12.63
C LEU A 441 20.71 -9.35 -11.81
N ILE A 442 19.59 -10.07 -11.79
CA ILE A 442 19.48 -11.36 -11.10
C ILE A 442 20.51 -12.35 -11.66
N GLY A 443 20.60 -12.49 -12.98
CA GLY A 443 21.57 -13.39 -13.62
C GLY A 443 23.03 -13.04 -13.32
N ALA A 444 23.34 -11.78 -13.01
CA ALA A 444 24.68 -11.34 -12.64
C ALA A 444 24.99 -11.49 -11.14
N LEU A 445 23.97 -11.45 -10.28
CA LEU A 445 24.14 -11.35 -8.82
C LEU A 445 23.67 -12.60 -8.05
N GLN A 446 23.03 -13.58 -8.70
CA GLN A 446 22.47 -14.77 -8.05
C GLN A 446 23.50 -15.65 -7.31
N ASP A 447 24.77 -15.59 -7.72
CA ASP A 447 25.85 -16.39 -7.13
C ASP A 447 26.43 -15.76 -5.85
N LEU A 448 26.02 -14.53 -5.51
CA LEU A 448 26.53 -13.82 -4.35
C LEU A 448 25.88 -14.34 -3.06
N LYS A 449 26.72 -14.67 -2.08
CA LYS A 449 26.30 -15.08 -0.73
C LYS A 449 27.15 -14.42 0.34
N VAL A 450 26.57 -14.25 1.52
CA VAL A 450 27.30 -13.86 2.73
C VAL A 450 27.87 -15.11 3.38
N ALA A 451 29.20 -15.18 3.51
CA ALA A 451 29.89 -16.29 4.17
C ALA A 451 29.93 -16.09 5.70
N TYR A 452 30.26 -17.16 6.43
CA TYR A 452 30.29 -17.14 7.91
C TYR A 452 31.30 -16.16 8.51
N ASP A 453 32.33 -15.78 7.76
CA ASP A 453 33.31 -14.76 8.16
C ASP A 453 32.81 -13.33 7.96
N GLY A 454 31.56 -13.16 7.50
CA GLY A 454 30.97 -11.87 7.24
C GLY A 454 31.46 -11.22 5.94
N THR A 455 32.02 -11.98 4.99
CA THR A 455 32.37 -11.47 3.65
C THR A 455 31.30 -11.83 2.61
N VAL A 456 31.14 -11.01 1.57
CA VAL A 456 30.30 -11.35 0.40
C VAL A 456 31.17 -12.02 -0.64
N ARG A 457 30.81 -13.24 -1.04
CA ARG A 457 31.57 -14.05 -2.00
C ARG A 457 30.70 -14.54 -3.14
N ASP A 458 31.31 -14.74 -4.29
CA ASP A 458 30.67 -15.40 -5.43
C ASP A 458 30.79 -16.94 -5.37
N ALA A 459 30.29 -17.64 -6.39
CA ALA A 459 30.35 -19.10 -6.49
C ALA A 459 31.79 -19.67 -6.54
N ALA A 460 32.76 -18.88 -7.01
CA ALA A 460 34.18 -19.24 -7.02
C ALA A 460 34.90 -18.88 -5.70
N ASN A 461 34.16 -18.49 -4.66
CA ASN A 461 34.65 -18.00 -3.37
C ASN A 461 35.56 -16.74 -3.47
N ARG A 462 35.46 -15.96 -4.55
CA ARG A 462 36.15 -14.67 -4.66
C ARG A 462 35.41 -13.66 -3.80
N ILE A 463 36.16 -12.88 -3.02
CA ILE A 463 35.60 -11.84 -2.15
C ILE A 463 35.19 -10.64 -3.03
N ILE A 464 33.92 -10.28 -2.96
CA ILE A 464 33.33 -9.11 -3.64
C ILE A 464 33.22 -7.93 -2.67
N GLN A 465 32.82 -8.19 -1.42
CA GLN A 465 32.82 -7.19 -0.34
C GLN A 465 33.41 -7.80 0.94
N PHE A 466 34.26 -7.03 1.63
CA PHE A 466 34.79 -7.43 2.94
C PHE A 466 33.75 -7.35 4.06
N VAL A 467 32.80 -6.42 3.94
CA VAL A 467 31.68 -6.25 4.86
C VAL A 467 30.42 -6.03 4.03
N PRO A 468 29.36 -6.86 4.18
CA PRO A 468 28.08 -6.70 3.51
C PRO A 468 27.53 -5.31 3.76
N CYS A 469 27.04 -4.65 2.72
CA CYS A 469 26.42 -3.32 2.84
C CYS A 469 27.34 -2.23 3.46
N GLU A 470 28.65 -2.48 3.53
CA GLU A 470 29.67 -1.63 4.19
C GLU A 470 29.52 -1.47 5.72
N ASP A 471 28.36 -1.81 6.29
CA ASP A 471 28.05 -1.72 7.73
C ASP A 471 27.75 -3.08 8.39
N GLY A 472 27.60 -4.15 7.60
CA GLY A 472 27.27 -5.50 8.06
C GLY A 472 25.82 -5.66 8.51
N LEU A 473 24.96 -4.69 8.23
CA LEU A 473 23.58 -4.67 8.72
C LEU A 473 22.60 -5.22 7.68
N ASP A 474 21.64 -6.02 8.13
CA ASP A 474 20.55 -6.54 7.30
C ASP A 474 19.43 -5.48 7.19
N PRO A 475 19.13 -4.95 5.98
CA PRO A 475 18.03 -3.99 5.78
C PRO A 475 16.69 -4.47 6.33
N SER A 476 16.44 -5.79 6.31
CA SER A 476 15.20 -6.37 6.84
C SER A 476 15.16 -6.48 8.38
N LYS A 477 16.17 -5.96 9.08
CA LYS A 477 16.26 -5.95 10.55
C LYS A 477 16.54 -4.57 11.13
N ILE A 478 16.84 -3.57 10.30
CA ILE A 478 17.15 -2.21 10.75
C ILE A 478 16.00 -1.23 10.45
N SER A 479 16.09 -0.03 11.01
CA SER A 479 15.22 1.08 10.65
C SER A 479 15.64 1.69 9.32
N ARG A 480 14.69 2.34 8.64
CA ARG A 480 14.99 3.17 7.46
C ARG A 480 16.06 4.24 7.73
N ASP A 481 16.06 4.81 8.93
CA ASP A 481 17.03 5.84 9.35
C ASP A 481 18.32 5.24 9.97
N GLY A 482 18.52 3.92 9.85
CA GLY A 482 19.65 3.21 10.46
C GLY A 482 19.49 2.98 11.97
N ILE A 483 20.63 2.97 12.69
CA ILE A 483 20.66 2.77 14.15
C ILE A 483 20.46 4.12 14.84
N ASN A 484 19.30 4.30 15.48
CA ASN A 484 19.01 5.51 16.25
C ASN A 484 19.63 5.44 17.66
N VAL A 485 20.90 5.81 17.75
CA VAL A 485 21.68 5.80 19.01
C VAL A 485 21.00 6.64 20.10
N ARG A 486 20.38 7.77 19.74
CA ARG A 486 19.70 8.65 20.70
C ARG A 486 18.47 7.99 21.32
N GLU A 487 17.68 7.30 20.52
CA GLU A 487 16.50 6.58 21.01
C GLU A 487 16.90 5.41 21.90
N ILE A 488 17.93 4.65 21.51
CA ILE A 488 18.47 3.56 22.33
C ILE A 488 19.00 4.12 23.67
N ALA A 489 19.76 5.20 23.65
CA ALA A 489 20.27 5.86 24.85
C ALA A 489 19.13 6.33 25.77
N ARG A 490 18.08 6.97 25.23
CA ARG A 490 16.89 7.36 26.00
C ARG A 490 16.20 6.15 26.63
N ARG A 491 16.04 5.05 25.88
CA ARG A 491 15.41 3.83 26.39
C ARG A 491 16.21 3.23 27.55
N LEU A 492 17.54 3.19 27.44
CA LEU A 492 18.41 2.67 28.50
C LEU A 492 18.43 3.58 29.73
N LEU A 493 18.47 4.90 29.53
CA LEU A 493 18.48 5.89 30.62
C LEU A 493 17.14 5.99 31.35
N ASN A 494 16.02 5.78 30.65
CA ASN A 494 14.67 5.76 31.27
C ASN A 494 14.31 4.40 31.89
N ALA A 495 15.11 3.35 31.63
CA ALA A 495 14.98 2.04 32.27
C ALA A 495 15.86 1.91 33.54
N SER A 496 16.65 2.95 33.83
CA SER A 496 17.41 3.15 35.08
C SER A 496 16.62 4.07 36.00
#